data_AF-A0A352UYN8-F1
#
_entry.id   AF-A0A352UYN8-F1
#
_cell.length_a   1.000
_cell.length_b   1.000
_cell.length_c   1.000
_cell.angle_alpha   90.00
_cell.angle_beta   90.00
_cell.angle_gamma   90.00
#
_symmetry.space_group_name_H-M   'P 1'
#
loop_
_entity.id
_entity.type
_entity.pdbx_description
1 polymer ?
#
loop_
_entity_poly.entity_id
_entity_poly.type
_entity_poly.pdbx_seq_one_letter_code
_entity_poly.pdbx_strand_id
1 'polypeptide(L)'
;KVNPTGTGKDFSQGEQAWRMVIELVAGLLLGLGIGYGLDHVFGTMPIFLLIFVLLGFVAGIKTMLGTAREMAEKQAKTEEAQTQADRSAGTEG
;
A
#
# COMPACT_ATOMS: atom_id res chain seq x y z
N LYS A 1 -17.64 -4.73 -35.13
CA LYS A 1 -16.97 -5.63 -34.15
C LYS A 1 -16.42 -4.74 -33.06
N VAL A 2 -16.97 -4.81 -31.85
CA VAL A 2 -16.47 -4.07 -30.68
C VAL A 2 -15.32 -4.87 -30.07
N ASN A 3 -14.14 -4.28 -29.96
CA ASN A 3 -13.01 -4.86 -29.25
C ASN A 3 -13.21 -4.60 -27.74
N PRO A 4 -13.24 -5.62 -26.88
CA PRO A 4 -13.18 -5.41 -25.43
C PRO A 4 -11.73 -5.10 -25.05
N THR A 5 -11.37 -3.82 -25.05
CA THR A 5 -10.06 -3.34 -24.60
C THR A 5 -10.19 -2.85 -23.15
N GLY A 6 -9.79 -3.64 -22.15
CA GLY A 6 -9.82 -3.18 -20.76
C GLY A 6 -9.73 -4.25 -19.67
N THR A 7 -8.84 -5.22 -19.78
CA THR A 7 -8.80 -6.34 -18.80
C THR A 7 -7.39 -6.65 -18.27
N GLY A 8 -6.36 -5.89 -18.66
CA GLY A 8 -4.98 -6.13 -18.21
C GLY A 8 -4.41 -5.12 -17.21
N LYS A 9 -4.77 -3.83 -17.33
CA LYS A 9 -4.19 -2.74 -16.52
C LYS A 9 -4.98 -2.47 -15.23
N ASP A 10 -6.26 -2.77 -15.20
CA ASP A 10 -7.14 -2.44 -14.05
C ASP A 10 -6.90 -3.35 -12.84
N PHE A 11 -6.56 -4.64 -13.06
CA PHE A 11 -6.23 -5.57 -11.97
C PHE A 11 -4.99 -5.13 -11.19
N SER A 12 -3.97 -4.57 -11.87
CA SER A 12 -2.74 -4.14 -11.21
C SER A 12 -2.94 -2.92 -10.30
N GLN A 13 -3.77 -1.96 -10.71
CA GLN A 13 -4.07 -0.80 -9.87
C GLN A 13 -5.00 -1.14 -8.70
N GLY A 14 -5.95 -2.06 -8.89
CA GLY A 14 -6.81 -2.55 -7.82
C GLY A 14 -6.05 -3.30 -6.72
N GLU A 15 -5.14 -4.20 -7.10
CA GLU A 15 -4.27 -4.93 -6.17
C GLU A 15 -3.41 -3.96 -5.33
N GLN A 16 -2.88 -2.92 -5.96
CA GLN A 16 -2.07 -1.89 -5.30
C GLN A 16 -2.89 -1.11 -4.25
N ALA A 17 -4.11 -0.70 -4.61
CA ALA A 17 -5.02 -0.02 -3.69
C ALA A 17 -5.42 -0.94 -2.52
N TRP A 18 -5.66 -2.22 -2.78
CA TRP A 18 -5.98 -3.21 -1.75
C TRP A 18 -4.83 -3.43 -0.76
N ARG A 19 -3.59 -3.46 -1.24
CA ARG A 19 -2.39 -3.55 -0.37
C ARG A 19 -2.30 -2.37 0.59
N MET A 20 -2.57 -1.14 0.13
CA MET A 20 -2.60 0.04 1.02
C MET A 20 -3.61 -0.12 2.16
N VAL A 21 -4.80 -0.66 1.85
CA VAL A 21 -5.84 -0.93 2.85
C VAL A 21 -5.37 -1.99 3.83
N ILE A 22 -4.79 -3.09 3.35
CA ILE A 22 -4.23 -4.14 4.21
C ILE A 22 -3.14 -3.57 5.12
N GLU A 23 -2.25 -2.72 4.62
CA GLU A 23 -1.17 -2.11 5.41
C GLU A 23 -1.71 -1.24 6.55
N LEU A 24 -2.76 -0.45 6.26
CA LEU A 24 -3.41 0.38 7.28
C LEU A 24 -4.15 -0.49 8.31
N VAL A 25 -4.93 -1.47 7.85
CA VAL A 25 -5.70 -2.38 8.71
C VAL A 25 -4.77 -3.27 9.55
N ALA A 26 -3.68 -3.78 8.97
CA ALA A 26 -2.70 -4.59 9.68
C ALA A 26 -2.03 -3.80 10.80
N GLY A 27 -1.66 -2.54 10.57
CA GLY A 27 -1.13 -1.66 11.62
C GLY A 27 -2.11 -1.46 12.77
N LEU A 28 -3.39 -1.22 12.46
CA LEU A 28 -4.43 -1.05 13.47
C LEU A 28 -4.72 -2.36 14.24
N LEU A 29 -4.82 -3.49 13.55
CA LEU A 29 -5.04 -4.81 14.16
C LEU A 29 -3.86 -5.22 15.05
N LEU A 30 -2.62 -4.90 14.64
CA LEU A 30 -1.44 -5.16 15.46
C LEU A 30 -1.44 -4.29 16.72
N GLY A 31 -1.79 -3.00 16.60
CA GLY A 31 -1.94 -2.09 17.74
C GLY A 31 -3.03 -2.52 18.71
N LEU A 32 -4.21 -2.88 18.19
CA LEU A 32 -5.32 -3.40 19.00
C LEU A 32 -4.99 -4.73 19.65
N GLY A 33 -4.40 -5.67 18.91
CA GLY A 33 -4.07 -7.01 19.42
C GLY A 33 -3.03 -6.95 20.54
N ILE A 34 -1.95 -6.19 20.35
CA ILE A 34 -0.91 -6.03 21.38
C ILE A 34 -1.46 -5.25 22.57
N GLY A 35 -2.14 -4.13 22.31
CA GLY A 35 -2.69 -3.29 23.37
C GLY A 35 -3.72 -4.00 24.23
N TYR A 36 -4.65 -4.73 23.61
CA TYR A 36 -5.64 -5.55 24.32
C TYR A 36 -4.99 -6.69 25.10
N GLY A 37 -3.99 -7.37 24.52
CA GLY A 37 -3.26 -8.44 25.20
C GLY A 37 -2.53 -7.93 26.45
N LEU A 38 -1.86 -6.77 26.35
CA LEU A 38 -1.16 -6.15 27.47
C LEU A 38 -2.13 -5.70 28.56
N ASP A 39 -3.21 -5.01 28.21
CA ASP A 39 -4.20 -4.59 29.21
C ASP A 39 -4.83 -5.81 29.92
N HIS A 40 -5.04 -6.92 29.22
CA HIS A 40 -5.56 -8.15 29.82
C HIS A 40 -4.54 -8.82 30.78
N VAL A 41 -3.26 -8.86 30.42
CA VAL A 41 -2.22 -9.50 31.24
C VAL A 41 -1.88 -8.66 32.47
N PHE A 42 -1.79 -7.34 32.31
CA PHE A 42 -1.39 -6.43 33.38
C PHE A 42 -2.56 -5.88 34.20
N GLY A 43 -3.81 -6.17 33.80
CA GLY A 43 -5.02 -5.68 34.46
C GLY A 43 -5.12 -4.16 34.46
N THR A 44 -4.42 -3.49 33.54
CA THR A 44 -4.48 -2.05 33.40
C THR A 44 -5.84 -1.67 32.81
N MET A 45 -6.38 -0.53 33.26
CA MET A 45 -7.37 0.22 32.49
C MET A 45 -6.85 0.43 31.05
N PRO A 46 -7.69 0.73 30.02
CA PRO A 46 -7.34 0.61 28.58
C PRO A 46 -6.28 1.62 28.07
N ILE A 47 -5.15 1.67 28.75
CA ILE A 47 -4.04 2.60 28.62
C ILE A 47 -3.08 2.05 27.57
N PHE A 48 -2.71 0.77 27.66
CA PHE A 48 -1.86 0.17 26.65
C PHE A 48 -2.62 0.03 25.33
N LEU A 49 -3.91 -0.30 25.34
CA LEU A 49 -4.76 -0.28 24.16
C LEU A 49 -4.75 1.09 23.49
N LEU A 50 -4.94 2.19 24.24
CA LEU A 50 -4.91 3.52 23.66
C LEU A 50 -3.55 3.85 23.02
N ILE A 51 -2.45 3.62 23.75
CA ILE A 51 -1.10 3.90 23.26
C ILE A 51 -0.77 3.06 22.03
N PHE A 52 -1.01 1.74 22.08
CA PHE A 52 -0.69 0.85 20.98
C PHE A 52 -1.60 1.04 19.77
N VAL A 53 -2.84 1.47 19.93
CA VAL A 53 -3.69 1.88 18.80
C VAL A 53 -3.10 3.08 18.09
N LEU A 54 -2.67 4.12 18.83
CA LEU A 54 -2.03 5.29 18.23
C LEU A 54 -0.72 4.90 17.53
N LEU A 55 0.11 4.08 18.16
CA LEU A 55 1.35 3.59 17.56
C LEU A 55 1.10 2.73 16.31
N GLY A 56 0.13 1.81 16.37
CA GLY A 56 -0.26 0.95 15.26
C GLY A 56 -0.85 1.73 14.09
N PHE A 57 -1.64 2.77 14.38
CA PHE A 57 -2.18 3.68 13.37
C PHE A 57 -1.07 4.49 12.68
N VAL A 58 -0.16 5.08 13.46
CA VAL A 58 0.99 5.82 12.90
C VAL A 58 1.87 4.89 12.06
N ALA A 59 2.13 3.66 12.52
CA ALA A 59 2.87 2.67 11.76
C ALA A 59 2.14 2.29 10.45
N GLY A 60 0.83 2.05 10.51
CA GLY A 60 0.00 1.74 9.34
C GLY A 60 0.02 2.84 8.28
N ILE A 61 -0.17 4.10 8.70
CA ILE A 61 -0.05 5.26 7.79
C ILE A 61 1.35 5.33 7.17
N LYS A 62 2.41 5.16 7.98
CA LYS A 62 3.79 5.27 7.48
C LYS A 62 4.09 4.22 6.41
N THR A 63 3.63 2.99 6.60
CA THR A 63 3.78 1.91 5.62
C THR A 63 3.00 2.23 4.34
N MET A 64 1.71 2.58 4.47
CA MET A 64 0.86 2.95 3.33
C MET A 64 1.45 4.10 2.50
N LEU A 65 1.95 5.16 3.13
CA LEU A 65 2.60 6.28 2.45
C LEU A 65 3.92 5.86 1.79
N GLY A 66 4.67 4.95 2.42
CA GLY A 66 5.87 4.35 1.82
C GLY A 66 5.52 3.60 0.53
N THR A 67 4.50 2.76 0.58
CA THR A 67 3.99 2.01 -0.58
C THR A 67 3.49 2.95 -1.67
N ALA A 68 2.76 4.00 -1.33
CA ALA A 68 2.32 5.01 -2.29
C ALA A 68 3.49 5.68 -3.04
N ARG A 69 4.57 6.03 -2.32
CA ARG A 69 5.78 6.62 -2.92
C ARG A 69 6.50 5.64 -3.83
N GLU A 70 6.69 4.40 -3.37
CA GLU A 70 7.32 3.34 -4.17
C GLU A 70 6.56 3.10 -5.48
N MET A 71 5.22 3.12 -5.43
CA MET A 71 4.39 2.93 -6.62
C MET A 71 4.48 4.11 -7.59
N ALA A 72 4.51 5.35 -7.08
CA ALA A 72 4.73 6.54 -7.93
C ALA A 72 6.08 6.50 -8.64
N GLU A 73 7.15 6.12 -7.94
CA GLU A 73 8.49 5.99 -8.53
C GLU A 73 8.55 4.87 -9.58
N LYS A 74 7.91 3.72 -9.31
CA LYS A 74 7.84 2.60 -10.25
C LYS A 74 7.07 2.95 -11.53
N GLN A 75 5.99 3.71 -11.41
CA GLN A 75 5.21 4.18 -12.56
C GLN A 75 6.04 5.12 -13.44
N ALA A 76 6.71 6.12 -12.85
CA ALA A 76 7.57 7.05 -13.60
C ALA A 76 8.69 6.32 -14.38
N LYS A 77 9.39 5.36 -13.74
CA LYS A 77 10.45 4.58 -14.39
C LYS A 77 9.93 3.69 -15.52
N THR A 78 8.73 3.15 -15.38
CA THR A 78 8.12 2.29 -16.41
C THR A 78 7.73 3.12 -17.64
N GLU A 79 7.22 4.34 -17.44
CA GLU A 79 6.88 5.27 -18.52
C GLU A 79 8.12 5.77 -19.29
N GLU A 80 9.22 6.07 -18.58
CA GLU A 80 10.48 6.47 -19.20
C GLU A 80 11.09 5.34 -20.06
N ALA A 81 11.08 4.11 -19.55
CA ALA A 81 11.58 2.94 -20.27
C ALA A 81 10.75 2.64 -21.53
N GLN A 82 9.42 2.78 -21.46
CA GLN A 82 8.53 2.63 -22.62
C GLN A 82 8.78 3.73 -23.66
N THR A 83 8.95 4.98 -23.22
CA THR A 83 9.21 6.13 -24.11
C THR A 83 10.58 6.04 -24.80
N GLN A 84 11.57 5.41 -24.15
CA GLN A 84 12.88 5.17 -24.75
C GLN A 84 12.87 4.00 -25.74
N ALA A 85 12.17 2.91 -25.41
CA ALA A 85 11.98 1.77 -26.31
C ALA A 85 11.24 2.16 -27.60
N ASP A 86 10.19 2.97 -27.49
CA ASP A 86 9.40 3.46 -28.64
C ASP A 86 10.23 4.37 -29.57
N ARG A 87 11.06 5.26 -28.99
CA ARG A 87 11.99 6.11 -29.76
C ARG A 87 13.08 5.32 -30.49
N SER A 88 13.61 4.25 -29.89
CA SER A 88 14.59 3.39 -30.56
C SER A 88 13.96 2.55 -31.69
N ALA A 89 12.70 2.14 -31.55
CA ALA A 89 12.00 1.39 -32.59
C ALA A 89 11.55 2.26 -33.78
N GLY A 90 11.26 3.55 -33.56
CA GLY A 90 10.86 4.49 -34.61
C GLY A 90 12.00 5.05 -35.46
N THR A 91 13.26 4.70 -35.17
CA THR A 91 14.45 5.22 -35.90
C THR A 91 14.97 4.23 -36.97
N GLU A 92 14.41 3.02 -37.07
CA GLU A 92 14.83 1.98 -38.03
C GLU A 92 13.89 1.82 -39.25
N GLY A 93 13.04 2.82 -39.54
CA GLY A 93 12.08 2.82 -40.66
C GLY A 93 12.51 3.64 -41.87
#